data_AF-A0A6L6E272-F1
#
_entry.id   AF-A0A6L6E272-F1
#
_cell.length_a   1.000
_cell.length_b   1.000
_cell.length_c   1.000
_cell.angle_alpha   90.00
_cell.angle_beta   90.00
_cell.angle_gamma   90.00
#
_symmetry.space_group_name_H-M   'P 1'
#
loop_
_entity.id
_entity.type
_entity.pdbx_description
1 polymer ?
#
loop_
_entity_poly.entity_id
_entity_poly.type
_entity_poly.pdbx_seq_one_letter_code
_entity_poly.pdbx_strand_id
1 'polypeptide(L)'
;AVLVGVPRSEVPANYQQLQDYFREIAPELSATDDAKRAAIFLTLPPLPTVVRFATPAAPAWAAISTLAAASLPRWARDLYGWPTLPAQELATNLSLLATRKSLSLIPSSFIAPPIFSEGLARWQSETVEV
;
A
#
# COMPACT_ATOMS: atom_id res chain seq x y z
N ALA A 1 -9.59 4.38 -10.68
CA ALA A 1 -10.77 3.50 -10.74
C ALA A 1 -11.45 3.56 -12.10
N VAL A 2 -12.02 4.70 -12.52
CA VAL A 2 -12.66 4.83 -13.85
C VAL A 2 -11.69 4.53 -15.01
N LEU A 3 -10.43 4.96 -14.89
CA LEU A 3 -9.38 4.66 -15.88
C LEU A 3 -9.08 3.16 -16.05
N VAL A 4 -9.54 2.31 -15.13
CA VAL A 4 -9.41 0.84 -15.19
C VAL A 4 -10.79 0.16 -15.28
N GLY A 5 -11.83 0.89 -15.68
CA GLY A 5 -13.17 0.35 -15.95
C GLY A 5 -14.11 0.24 -14.74
N VAL A 6 -13.70 0.68 -13.55
CA VAL A 6 -14.56 0.64 -12.35
C VAL A 6 -15.56 1.82 -12.37
N PRO A 7 -16.89 1.57 -12.31
CA PRO A 7 -17.90 2.63 -12.28
C PRO A 7 -17.69 3.61 -11.12
N ARG A 8 -17.85 4.91 -11.37
CA ARG A 8 -17.61 5.94 -10.34
C ARG A 8 -18.53 5.79 -9.13
N SER A 9 -19.75 5.30 -9.33
CA SER A 9 -20.74 5.04 -8.28
C SER A 9 -20.31 3.95 -7.29
N GLU A 10 -19.38 3.08 -7.68
CA GLU A 10 -18.88 1.98 -6.84
C GLU A 10 -17.59 2.37 -6.09
N VAL A 11 -17.06 3.58 -6.31
CA VAL A 11 -15.80 4.02 -5.72
C VAL A 11 -16.09 4.90 -4.51
N PRO A 12 -15.61 4.54 -3.30
CA PRO A 12 -15.71 5.41 -2.14
C PRO A 12 -15.10 6.79 -2.40
N ALA A 13 -15.90 7.85 -2.23
CA ALA A 13 -15.49 9.23 -2.45
C ALA A 13 -15.05 9.95 -1.17
N ASN A 14 -15.24 9.32 0.00
CA ASN A 14 -14.85 9.87 1.29
C ASN A 14 -14.57 8.75 2.31
N TYR A 15 -14.12 9.16 3.49
CA TYR A 15 -13.71 8.24 4.55
C TYR A 15 -14.86 7.38 5.08
N GLN A 16 -16.06 7.94 5.25
CA GLN A 16 -17.22 7.19 5.71
C GLN A 16 -17.58 6.07 4.72
N GLN A 17 -17.68 6.40 3.43
CA GLN A 17 -17.94 5.43 2.37
C GLN A 17 -16.86 4.34 2.29
N LEU A 18 -15.60 4.68 2.59
CA LEU A 18 -14.52 3.70 2.62
C LEU A 18 -14.67 2.71 3.80
N GLN A 19 -15.09 3.20 4.96
CA GLN A 19 -15.42 2.33 6.09
C GLN A 19 -16.61 1.42 5.77
N ASP A 20 -17.64 1.97 5.12
CA ASP A 20 -18.83 1.23 4.72
C ASP A 20 -18.45 0.09 3.76
N TYR A 21 -17.65 0.41 2.73
CA TYR A 21 -17.09 -0.58 1.80
C TYR A 21 -16.32 -1.70 2.53
N PHE A 22 -15.43 -1.38 3.46
CA PHE A 22 -14.69 -2.40 4.20
C PHE A 22 -15.58 -3.26 5.11
N ARG A 23 -16.68 -2.71 5.65
CA ARG A 23 -17.66 -3.49 6.44
C ARG A 23 -18.45 -4.45 5.55
N GLU A 24 -18.82 -4.01 4.36
CA GLU A 24 -19.58 -4.80 3.39
C GLU A 24 -18.76 -5.95 2.80
N ILE A 25 -17.50 -5.69 2.42
CA ILE A 25 -16.64 -6.70 1.76
C ILE A 25 -16.02 -7.69 2.75
N ALA A 26 -15.81 -7.31 4.01
CA ALA A 26 -15.17 -8.17 5.02
C ALA A 26 -15.75 -9.59 5.14
N PRO A 27 -17.07 -9.81 5.21
CA PRO A 27 -17.65 -11.15 5.30
C PRO A 27 -17.46 -12.02 4.04
N GLU A 28 -17.14 -11.42 2.90
CA GLU A 28 -16.90 -12.16 1.64
C GLU A 28 -15.45 -12.66 1.52
N LEU A 29 -14.54 -12.16 2.37
CA LEU A 29 -13.11 -12.41 2.26
C LEU A 29 -12.64 -13.54 3.18
N SER A 30 -11.74 -14.37 2.65
CA SER A 30 -11.06 -15.42 3.41
C SER A 30 -9.57 -15.49 3.05
N ALA A 31 -8.73 -15.81 4.03
CA ALA A 31 -7.31 -16.10 3.80
C ALA A 31 -7.14 -17.55 3.33
N THR A 32 -7.35 -17.78 2.05
CA THR A 32 -7.07 -19.05 1.39
C THR A 32 -5.59 -19.41 1.47
N ASP A 33 -5.24 -20.66 1.20
CA ASP A 33 -3.83 -21.09 1.19
C ASP A 33 -3.00 -20.32 0.17
N ASP A 34 -3.55 -20.02 -1.00
CA ASP A 34 -2.88 -19.20 -2.02
C ASP A 34 -2.71 -17.75 -1.56
N ALA A 35 -3.72 -17.17 -0.89
CA ALA A 35 -3.62 -15.83 -0.33
C ALA A 35 -2.54 -15.76 0.76
N LYS A 36 -2.44 -16.78 1.62
CA LYS A 36 -1.38 -16.89 2.64
C LYS A 36 0.00 -17.03 2.01
N ARG A 37 0.16 -17.85 0.98
CA ARG A 37 1.42 -17.99 0.22
C ARG A 37 1.82 -16.66 -0.42
N ALA A 38 0.86 -15.95 -1.02
CA ALA A 38 1.10 -14.63 -1.60
C ALA A 38 1.51 -13.61 -0.52
N ALA A 39 0.84 -13.60 0.64
CA ALA A 39 1.21 -12.74 1.77
C ALA A 39 2.64 -13.03 2.27
N ILE A 40 3.03 -14.31 2.39
CA ILE A 40 4.40 -14.71 2.75
C ILE A 40 5.39 -14.24 1.68
N PHE A 41 5.08 -14.44 0.40
CA PHE A 41 5.94 -13.99 -0.69
C PHE A 41 6.13 -12.48 -0.71
N LEU A 42 5.06 -11.70 -0.50
CA LEU A 42 5.11 -10.24 -0.44
C LEU A 42 5.92 -9.75 0.77
N THR A 43 5.78 -10.40 1.92
CA THR A 43 6.46 -10.00 3.17
C THR A 43 7.92 -10.45 3.22
N LEU A 44 8.21 -11.65 2.73
CA LEU A 44 9.52 -12.30 2.71
C LEU A 44 9.89 -12.70 1.27
N PRO A 45 10.14 -11.72 0.37
CA PRO A 45 10.41 -12.03 -1.02
C PRO A 45 11.72 -12.81 -1.15
N PRO A 46 11.82 -13.69 -2.16
CA PRO A 46 13.08 -14.35 -2.50
C PRO A 46 14.05 -13.33 -3.10
N LEU A 47 14.85 -12.71 -2.24
CA LEU A 47 15.95 -11.84 -2.64
C LEU A 47 17.20 -12.66 -3.00
N PRO A 48 17.96 -12.28 -4.05
CA PRO A 48 19.29 -12.83 -4.29
C PRO A 48 20.17 -12.73 -3.04
N THR A 49 20.98 -13.76 -2.76
CA THR A 49 21.80 -13.85 -1.53
C THR A 49 22.64 -12.59 -1.27
N VAL A 50 23.26 -12.04 -2.30
CA VAL A 50 24.05 -10.81 -2.19
C VAL A 50 23.17 -9.61 -1.81
N VAL A 51 22.00 -9.45 -2.43
CA VAL A 51 21.06 -8.38 -2.05
C VAL A 51 20.58 -8.55 -0.62
N ARG A 52 20.29 -9.79 -0.20
CA ARG A 52 19.79 -10.10 1.14
C ARG A 52 20.79 -9.78 2.25
N PHE A 53 22.06 -10.13 2.06
CA PHE A 53 23.05 -10.09 3.14
C PHE A 53 24.11 -8.98 2.99
N ALA A 54 24.35 -8.48 1.78
CA ALA A 54 25.35 -7.43 1.53
C ALA A 54 24.74 -6.02 1.38
N THR A 55 23.41 -5.88 1.47
CA THR A 55 22.73 -4.58 1.34
C THR A 55 21.67 -4.43 2.44
N PRO A 56 21.24 -3.19 2.75
CA PRO A 56 20.13 -2.97 3.69
C PRO A 56 18.75 -3.30 3.09
N ALA A 57 18.66 -3.86 1.88
CA ALA A 57 17.40 -4.09 1.20
C ALA A 57 16.46 -5.03 1.98
N ALA A 58 16.98 -6.12 2.56
CA ALA A 58 16.16 -7.06 3.32
C ALA A 58 15.51 -6.43 4.58
N PRO A 59 16.26 -5.78 5.50
CA PRO A 59 15.64 -5.12 6.65
C PRO A 59 14.78 -3.91 6.24
N ALA A 60 15.14 -3.16 5.20
CA ALA A 60 14.30 -2.08 4.69
C ALA A 60 12.94 -2.63 4.17
N TRP A 61 12.97 -3.74 3.43
CA TRP A 61 11.75 -4.40 2.96
C TRP A 61 10.91 -4.93 4.11
N ALA A 62 11.54 -5.55 5.13
CA ALA A 62 10.86 -6.03 6.31
C ALA A 62 10.11 -4.90 7.05
N ALA A 63 10.70 -3.70 7.14
CA ALA A 63 10.04 -2.54 7.74
C ALA A 63 8.82 -2.08 6.92
N ILE A 64 8.95 -2.00 5.58
CA ILE A 64 7.84 -1.62 4.69
C ILE A 64 6.72 -2.66 4.73
N SER A 65 7.06 -3.96 4.66
CA SER A 65 6.07 -5.03 4.65
C SER A 65 5.34 -5.14 5.99
N THR A 66 6.05 -4.95 7.11
CA THR A 66 5.46 -4.86 8.45
C THR A 66 4.49 -3.69 8.55
N LEU A 67 4.89 -2.51 8.06
CA LEU A 67 4.03 -1.32 8.08
C LEU A 67 2.79 -1.51 7.21
N ALA A 68 2.93 -2.12 6.03
CA ALA A 68 1.81 -2.45 5.15
C ALA A 68 0.84 -3.43 5.83
N ALA A 69 1.33 -4.52 6.42
CA ALA A 69 0.49 -5.46 7.16
C ALA A 69 -0.18 -4.81 8.38
N ALA A 70 0.53 -3.95 9.11
CA ALA A 70 -0.01 -3.22 10.26
C ALA A 70 -1.05 -2.16 9.88
N SER A 71 -1.06 -1.70 8.62
CA SER A 71 -2.05 -0.74 8.08
C SER A 71 -3.38 -1.37 7.69
N LEU A 72 -3.46 -2.71 7.66
CA LEU A 72 -4.70 -3.42 7.38
C LEU A 72 -5.72 -3.21 8.50
N PRO A 73 -7.03 -3.20 8.16
CA PRO A 73 -8.10 -3.28 9.16
C PRO A 73 -7.88 -4.49 10.08
N ARG A 74 -8.30 -4.37 11.35
CA ARG A 74 -8.09 -5.42 12.35
C ARG A 74 -8.59 -6.80 11.89
N TRP A 75 -9.79 -6.88 11.33
CA TRP A 75 -10.35 -8.14 10.82
C TRP A 75 -9.47 -8.78 9.74
N ALA A 76 -8.84 -7.98 8.89
CA ALA A 76 -7.96 -8.47 7.83
C ALA A 76 -6.63 -8.99 8.41
N ARG A 77 -6.08 -8.32 9.43
CA ARG A 77 -4.91 -8.81 10.16
C ARG A 77 -5.21 -10.16 10.82
N ASP A 78 -6.39 -10.30 11.42
CA ASP A 78 -6.83 -11.54 12.06
C ASP A 78 -6.94 -12.69 11.04
N LEU A 79 -7.42 -12.45 9.81
CA LEU A 79 -7.47 -13.46 8.73
C LEU A 79 -6.09 -14.05 8.40
N TYR A 80 -5.04 -13.23 8.42
CA TYR A 80 -3.66 -13.65 8.12
C TYR A 80 -2.86 -14.04 9.37
N GLY A 81 -3.47 -14.05 10.57
CA GLY A 81 -2.78 -14.36 11.82
C GLY A 81 -1.75 -13.32 12.25
N TRP A 82 -1.90 -12.07 11.81
CA TRP A 82 -0.99 -10.98 12.14
C TRP A 82 -1.24 -10.47 13.57
N PRO A 83 -0.20 -10.24 14.39
CA PRO A 83 -0.39 -9.82 15.78
C PRO A 83 -1.11 -8.47 15.89
N THR A 84 -2.03 -8.39 16.85
CA THR A 84 -2.69 -7.15 17.26
C THR A 84 -2.20 -6.73 18.64
N LEU A 85 -1.48 -5.61 18.72
CA LEU A 85 -0.93 -5.07 19.97
C LEU A 85 -1.73 -3.83 20.45
N PRO A 86 -1.75 -3.54 21.77
CA PRO A 86 -2.29 -2.28 22.28
C PRO A 86 -1.61 -1.07 21.62
N ALA A 87 -2.39 -0.03 21.31
CA ALA A 87 -1.94 1.20 20.65
C ALA A 87 -1.26 1.04 19.26
N GLN A 88 -1.32 -0.14 18.65
CA GLN A 88 -0.73 -0.40 17.33
C GLN A 88 -1.24 0.56 16.26
N GLU A 89 -2.53 0.90 16.25
CA GLU A 89 -3.12 1.78 15.24
C GLU A 89 -2.49 3.18 15.24
N LEU A 90 -2.22 3.74 16.43
CA LEU A 90 -1.52 5.02 16.55
C LEU A 90 -0.09 4.93 16.04
N ALA A 91 0.64 3.87 16.44
CA ALA A 91 2.01 3.64 15.99
C ALA A 91 2.08 3.45 14.47
N THR A 92 1.16 2.67 13.89
CA THR A 92 1.02 2.49 12.43
C THR A 92 0.75 3.82 11.74
N ASN A 93 -0.21 4.61 12.24
CA ASN A 93 -0.55 5.90 11.63
C ASN A 93 0.64 6.88 11.65
N LEU A 94 1.32 7.01 12.78
CA LEU A 94 2.54 7.82 12.88
C LEU A 94 3.63 7.33 11.94
N SER A 95 3.81 6.01 11.84
CA SER A 95 4.78 5.40 10.93
C SER A 95 4.43 5.64 9.46
N LEU A 96 3.16 5.56 9.07
CA LEU A 96 2.70 5.89 7.72
C LEU A 96 2.95 7.37 7.37
N LEU A 97 2.64 8.28 8.30
CA LEU A 97 2.90 9.71 8.11
C LEU A 97 4.40 10.00 8.00
N ALA A 98 5.21 9.38 8.84
CA ALA A 98 6.67 9.50 8.80
C ALA A 98 7.23 8.94 7.48
N THR A 99 6.84 7.73 7.08
CA THR A 99 7.24 7.13 5.80
C THR A 99 6.84 8.01 4.62
N ARG A 100 5.60 8.52 4.59
CA ARG A 100 5.14 9.44 3.53
C ARG A 100 5.99 10.70 3.46
N LYS A 101 6.29 11.33 4.61
CA LYS A 101 7.16 12.51 4.67
C LYS A 101 8.56 12.19 4.17
N SER A 102 9.16 11.09 4.64
CA SER A 102 10.51 10.68 4.24
C SER A 102 10.59 10.39 2.73
N LEU A 103 9.62 9.67 2.17
CA LEU A 103 9.58 9.39 0.73
C LEU A 103 9.38 10.66 -0.11
N SER A 104 8.68 11.67 0.41
CA SER A 104 8.51 12.94 -0.28
C SER A 104 9.80 13.77 -0.42
N LEU A 105 10.84 13.41 0.34
CA LEU A 105 12.16 14.04 0.23
C LEU A 105 13.00 13.44 -0.91
N ILE A 106 12.60 12.30 -1.48
CA ILE A 106 13.32 11.70 -2.59
C ILE A 106 13.06 12.55 -3.85
N PRO A 107 14.10 13.05 -4.53
CA PRO A 107 13.92 13.87 -5.72
C PRO A 107 13.16 13.11 -6.82
N SER A 108 12.28 13.80 -7.52
CA SER A 108 11.44 13.20 -8.58
C SER A 108 12.28 12.51 -9.65
N SER A 109 13.48 13.00 -9.96
CA SER A 109 14.41 12.38 -10.91
C SER A 109 14.77 10.93 -10.59
N PHE A 110 14.65 10.49 -9.34
CA PHE A 110 14.92 9.11 -8.93
C PHE A 110 13.69 8.18 -9.00
N ILE A 111 12.47 8.73 -9.01
CA ILE A 111 11.22 7.94 -8.90
C ILE A 111 10.33 8.10 -10.14
N ALA A 112 10.40 9.23 -10.84
CA ALA A 112 9.59 9.56 -12.00
C ALA A 112 10.31 9.17 -13.30
N PRO A 113 9.97 8.05 -13.95
CA PRO A 113 10.46 7.76 -15.29
C PRO A 113 9.95 8.80 -16.30
N PRO A 114 10.60 8.97 -17.46
CA PRO A 114 10.20 9.96 -18.47
C PRO A 114 8.72 9.90 -18.84
N ILE A 115 8.17 8.69 -19.00
CA ILE A 115 6.76 8.47 -19.33
C ILE A 115 5.79 9.03 -18.28
N PHE A 116 6.18 9.04 -17.00
CA PHE A 116 5.38 9.63 -15.94
C PHE A 116 5.35 11.16 -16.08
N SER A 117 6.51 11.78 -16.31
CA SER A 117 6.64 13.23 -16.48
C SER A 117 5.91 13.72 -17.72
N GLU A 118 6.01 12.99 -18.84
CA GLU A 118 5.26 13.26 -20.07
C GLU A 118 3.75 13.15 -19.85
N GLY A 119 3.30 12.13 -19.12
CA GLY A 119 1.91 11.98 -18.74
C GLY A 119 1.39 13.15 -17.91
N LEU A 120 2.18 13.63 -16.95
CA LEU A 120 1.85 14.77 -16.11
C LEU A 120 1.76 16.07 -16.94
N ALA A 121 2.68 16.28 -17.88
CA ALA A 121 2.66 17.43 -18.76
C ALA A 121 1.40 17.46 -19.64
N ARG A 122 0.99 16.32 -20.22
CA ARG A 122 -0.26 16.20 -20.99
C ARG A 122 -1.50 16.51 -20.16
N TRP A 123 -1.57 15.96 -18.95
CA TRP A 123 -2.68 16.22 -18.03
C TRP A 123 -2.80 17.72 -17.70
N GLN A 124 -1.67 18.37 -17.42
CA GLN A 124 -1.66 19.80 -17.09
C GLN A 124 -2.10 20.67 -18.27
N SER A 125 -1.70 20.35 -19.51
CA SER A 125 -2.15 21.10 -20.69
C SER A 125 -3.66 20.97 -20.93
N GLU A 126 -4.24 19.79 -20.71
CA GLU A 126 -5.68 19.55 -20.88
C GLU A 126 -6.52 20.30 -19.83
N THR A 127 -6.00 20.45 -18.60
CA THR A 127 -6.71 21.18 -17.53
C THR A 127 -6.67 22.71 -17.69
N VAL A 128 -5.84 23.26 -18.57
CA VAL A 128 -5.73 24.71 -18.81
C VAL A 128 -6.68 25.20 -19.91
N GLU A 129 -7.20 24.30 -20.75
CA GLU A 129 -8.15 24.62 -21.82
C GLU A 129 -9.63 24.54 -21.40
N VAL A 130 -9.93 24.45 -20.10
CA VAL A 130 -11.28 24.41 -19.52
C VAL A 130 -11.46 25.53 -18.50
#